data_AF-A0A948G2T1-F1
#
_entry.id   AF-A0A948G2T1-F1
#
_cell.length_a   1.000
_cell.length_b   1.000
_cell.length_c   1.000
_cell.angle_alpha   90.00
_cell.angle_beta   90.00
_cell.angle_gamma   90.00
#
_symmetry.space_group_name_H-M   'P 1'
#
loop_
_entity.id
_entity.type
_entity.pdbx_description
1 polymer ?
#
loop_
_entity_poly.entity_id
_entity_poly.type
_entity_poly.pdbx_seq_one_letter_code
_entity_poly.pdbx_strand_id
1 'polypeptide(L)' 'MIRILAKIKDSETIERIKEYGNILFVSNFTDIVGVETTKEKLEDIRHLDGVAQVRMSEKGVILGKA' A
#
# COMPACT_ATOMS: atom_id res chain seq x y z
N MET A 1 0.22 -11.10 8.60
CA MET A 1 0.51 -9.74 8.13
C MET A 1 0.80 -9.80 6.64
N ILE A 2 0.19 -8.93 5.85
CA ILE A 2 0.37 -8.84 4.39
C ILE A 2 0.94 -7.47 4.04
N ARG A 3 1.64 -7.39 2.91
CA ARG A 3 2.17 -6.12 2.38
C ARG A 3 1.48 -5.79 1.09
N ILE A 4 1.06 -4.54 0.97
CA ILE A 4 0.37 -4.02 -0.20
C ILE A 4 1.01 -2.73 -0.69
N LEU A 5 0.77 -2.44 -1.96
CA LEU A 5 1.03 -1.17 -2.59
C LEU A 5 -0.33 -0.53 -2.89
N ALA A 6 -0.62 0.59 -2.24
CA ALA A 6 -1.82 1.38 -2.47
C ALA A 6 -1.45 2.61 -3.30
N LYS A 7 -2.09 2.79 -4.45
CA LYS A 7 -2.03 4.03 -5.22
C LYS A 7 -3.06 4.99 -4.66
N ILE A 8 -2.63 6.18 -4.27
CA ILE A 8 -3.46 7.23 -3.69
C ILE A 8 -3.73 8.35 -4.70
N LYS A 9 -4.79 9.10 -4.48
CA LYS A 9 -5.19 10.28 -5.28
C LYS A 9 -4.75 11.59 -4.63
N ASP A 10 -4.58 11.58 -3.31
CA ASP A 10 -4.29 12.73 -2.48
C ASP A 10 -3.42 12.33 -1.28
N SER A 11 -2.66 13.28 -0.77
CA SER A 11 -1.75 13.07 0.38
C SER A 11 -2.48 12.92 1.72
N GLU A 12 -3.71 13.42 1.85
CA GLU A 12 -4.52 13.28 3.06
C GLU A 12 -4.90 11.81 3.33
N THR A 13 -5.05 11.03 2.27
CA THR A 13 -5.30 9.59 2.33
C THR A 13 -4.20 8.81 3.05
N ILE A 14 -2.96 9.32 3.08
CA ILE A 14 -1.86 8.68 3.82
C ILE A 14 -2.18 8.60 5.31
N GLU A 15 -2.71 9.68 5.89
CA GLU A 15 -3.05 9.72 7.32
C GLU A 15 -4.18 8.75 7.64
N ARG A 16 -5.17 8.64 6.76
CA ARG A 16 -6.26 7.67 6.91
C ARG A 16 -5.73 6.23 6.84
N ILE A 17 -4.83 5.93 5.90
CA ILE A 17 -4.24 4.59 5.75
C ILE A 17 -3.46 4.15 7.00
N LYS A 18 -2.84 5.08 7.75
CA LYS A 18 -2.12 4.77 9.00
C LYS A 18 -3.03 4.13 10.07
N GLU A 19 -4.33 4.38 10.05
CA GLU A 19 -5.28 3.75 10.98
C GLU A 19 -5.47 2.25 10.67
N TYR A 20 -5.23 1.88 9.41
CA TYR A 20 -5.45 0.53 8.89
C TYR A 20 -4.16 -0.30 8.79
N GLY A 21 -2.99 0.28 9.00
CA GLY A 21 -1.74 -0.45 8.91
C GLY A 21 -0.50 0.40 9.12
N ASN A 22 0.66 -0.24 9.08
CA ASN A 22 1.94 0.43 9.19
C ASN A 22 2.42 0.88 7.80
N ILE A 23 2.77 2.16 7.66
CA ILE A 23 3.34 2.68 6.42
C ILE A 23 4.81 2.26 6.34
N LEU A 24 5.16 1.49 5.32
CA LEU A 24 6.52 1.04 5.05
C LEU A 24 7.29 2.04 4.19
N PHE A 25 6.62 2.65 3.21
CA PHE A 25 7.20 3.70 2.38
C PHE A 25 6.11 4.55 1.71
N VAL A 26 6.46 5.77 1.33
CA VAL A 26 5.64 6.67 0.50
C VAL A 26 6.49 7.13 -0.67
N SER A 27 6.01 6.92 -1.89
CA SER A 27 6.66 7.40 -3.12
C SER A 27 6.09 8.75 -3.52
N ASN A 28 6.90 9.80 -3.41
CA ASN A 28 6.53 11.16 -3.83
C ASN A 28 6.45 11.34 -5.35
N PHE A 29 6.88 10.33 -6.13
CA PHE A 29 6.91 10.41 -7.60
C PHE A 29 5.75 9.66 -8.27
N THR A 30 5.20 8.66 -7.58
CA THR A 30 4.22 7.73 -8.18
C THR A 30 2.92 7.66 -7.42
N ASP A 31 2.79 8.43 -6.32
CA ASP A 31 1.62 8.42 -5.44
C ASP A 31 1.30 7.00 -4.95
N ILE A 32 2.35 6.23 -4.66
CA ILE A 32 2.25 4.85 -4.15
C ILE A 32 2.71 4.82 -2.70
N VAL A 33 1.89 4.18 -1.87
CA VAL A 33 2.15 3.94 -0.46
C VAL A 33 2.30 2.44 -0.23
N GLY A 34 3.43 2.03 0.33
CA GLY A 34 3.63 0.68 0.81
C GLY A 34 3.08 0.54 2.23
N VAL A 35 2.19 -0.43 2.44
CA VAL A 35 1.50 -0.63 3.72
C VAL A 35 1.62 -2.08 4.16
N GLU A 36 1.96 -2.30 5.42
CA GLU A 36 1.83 -3.60 6.09
C GLU A 36 0.53 -3.62 6.91
N THR A 37 -0.36 -4.55 6.59
CA THR A 37 -1.72 -4.61 7.16
C THR A 37 -2.21 -6.06 7.32
N THR A 38 -3.45 -6.24 7.78
CA THR A 38 -4.15 -7.53 7.84
C THR A 38 -5.08 -7.72 6.63
N LYS A 39 -5.55 -8.94 6.39
CA LYS A 39 -6.51 -9.21 5.31
C LYS A 39 -7.86 -8.52 5.53
N GLU A 40 -8.27 -8.36 6.79
CA GLU A 40 -9.51 -7.68 7.15
C GLU A 40 -9.43 -6.20 6.77
N LYS A 41 -8.37 -5.52 7.23
CA LYS A 41 -8.14 -4.10 6.98
C LYS A 41 -7.80 -3.76 5.53
N LEU A 42 -7.37 -4.74 4.73
CA LEU A 42 -7.15 -4.58 3.30
C LEU A 42 -8.42 -4.14 2.56
N GLU A 43 -9.55 -4.77 2.89
CA GLU A 43 -10.83 -4.45 2.27
C GLU A 43 -11.22 -3.00 2.61
N ASP A 44 -11.01 -2.57 3.86
CA ASP A 44 -11.26 -1.18 4.27
C ASP A 44 -10.42 -0.19 3.45
N ILE A 45 -9.11 -0.46 3.29
CA ILE A 45 -8.21 0.39 2.49
C ILE A 45 -8.67 0.49 1.03
N ARG A 46 -9.20 -0.59 0.44
CA ARG A 46 -9.70 -0.59 -0.95
C ARG A 46 -10.90 0.31 -1.18
N HIS A 47 -11.70 0.55 -0.14
CA HIS A 47 -12.92 1.35 -0.21
C HIS A 47 -12.69 2.81 0.22
N LEU A 48 -11.47 3.20 0.58
CA LEU A 48 -11.14 4.61 0.84
C LEU A 48 -11.26 5.43 -0.45
N ASP A 49 -11.99 6.55 -0.39
CA ASP A 49 -12.25 7.41 -1.55
C ASP A 49 -10.97 7.87 -2.28
N GLY A 50 -9.92 8.17 -1.51
CA GLY A 50 -8.62 8.58 -2.05
C GLY A 50 -7.69 7.43 -2.45
N VAL A 51 -8.13 6.17 -2.38
CA VAL A 51 -7.37 5.01 -2.89
C VAL A 51 -7.88 4.67 -4.29
N ALA A 52 -6.98 4.74 -5.28
CA ALA A 52 -7.29 4.42 -6.67
C ALA A 52 -7.10 2.93 -6.98
N GLN A 53 -6.08 2.30 -6.39
CA GLN A 53 -5.76 0.89 -6.65
C GLN A 53 -4.99 0.29 -5.48
N VAL A 54 -5.21 -0.99 -5.21
CA VAL A 54 -4.39 -1.76 -4.26
C VAL A 54 -3.87 -3.03 -4.91
N ARG A 55 -2.56 -3.27 -4.79
CA ARG A 55 -1.90 -4.50 -5.27
C ARG A 55 -1.18 -5.18 -4.10
N MET A 56 -1.17 -6.51 -4.10
CA MET A 56 -0.33 -7.24 -3.15
C MET A 56 1.13 -7.08 -3.54
N SER A 57 2.00 -6.87 -2.55
CA SER A 57 3.44 -6.80 -2.79
C SER A 57 3.95 -8.22 -3.08
N GLU A 58 4.22 -8.50 -4.35
CA GLU A 58 4.96 -9.71 -4.74
C GLU A 58 6.44 -9.51 -4.40
N LYS A 59 7.09 -10.55 -3.87
CA LYS A 59 8.54 -10.55 -3.73
C LYS A 59 9.12 -10.57 -5.14
N GLY A 60 9.75 -9.49 -5.57
CA GLY A 60 10.59 -9.51 -6.77
C GLY A 60 11.69 -10.57 -6.56
N VAL A 61 11.74 -11.57 -7.44
CA VAL A 61 12.89 -12.49 -7.48
C VAL A 61 14.04 -11.68 -8.07
N ILE A 62 15.05 -11.39 -7.26
CA ILE A 62 16.32 -10.88 -7.81
C ILE A 62 16.87 -12.01 -8.67
N LEU A 63 16.86 -11.83 -9.98
CA LEU A 63 17.48 -12.75 -10.94
C LEU A 63 19.00 -12.68 -10.74
N GLY A 64 19.50 -13.46 -9.80
CA GLY A 64 20.88 -13.36 -9.34
C GLY A 64 21.36 -14.61 -8.63
N LYS A 65 21.49 -15.70 -9.39
CA LYS A 65 22.64 -16.63 -9.40
C LYS A 65 22.41 -17.68 -10.49
N ALA A 66 22.91 -17.37 -11.69
CA ALA A 66 23.35 -18.39 -12.64
C ALA A 66 24.76 -18.85 -12.25
#